data_AF-A0AAX2HAL5-F1
#
_entry.id   AF-A0AAX2HAL5-F1
#
_cell.length_a   1.000
_cell.length_b   1.000
_cell.length_c   1.000
_cell.angle_alpha   90.00
_cell.angle_beta   90.00
_cell.angle_gamma   90.00
#
_symmetry.space_group_name_H-M   'P 1'
#
loop_
_entity.id
_entity.type
_entity.pdbx_description
1 polymer ?
#
loop_
_entity_poly.entity_id
_entity_poly.type
_entity_poly.pdbx_seq_one_letter_code
_entity_poly.pdbx_strand_id
1 'polypeptide(L)'
;MQQSLKDTVPRNFSTGYIFADINNDLGDWSKTAQSHPLLAQMAYAYARRIAVQALYAQGLVDLNLVNHVHGIFKGIQAMTGHTVEFQEDALAEANRLIIEYHPIATGIFTKNLAHWYQVNSGPANQPQRTDAELFEMIFEHAYAYQEVLRTVQTINAGTQSSQAPEVQSRKAQEDEYYAEMREEAFAGLPLHHISREDAQAHAERKGLKVYRSANGSYFTAPEGYVEPDHSSFLDLDDDIVF
;
A
#
# COMPACT_ATOMS: atom_id res chain seq x y z
N MET A 1 -9.95 -24.77 7.15
CA MET A 1 -8.66 -24.05 7.14
C MET A 1 -8.84 -22.83 6.25
N GLN A 2 -8.63 -21.62 6.76
CA GLN A 2 -8.56 -20.43 5.92
C GLN A 2 -7.28 -20.55 5.09
N GLN A 3 -7.39 -20.59 3.76
CA GLN A 3 -6.21 -20.62 2.89
C GLN A 3 -5.58 -19.22 2.85
N SER A 4 -4.29 -19.14 3.21
CA SER A 4 -3.49 -17.92 3.09
C SER A 4 -3.14 -17.64 1.62
N LEU A 5 -2.94 -16.37 1.28
CA LEU A 5 -2.51 -15.99 -0.08
C LEU A 5 -1.22 -16.71 -0.46
N LYS A 6 -0.24 -16.76 0.44
CA LYS A 6 1.08 -17.36 0.20
C LYS A 6 1.02 -18.86 -0.14
N ASP A 7 -0.02 -19.55 0.34
CA ASP A 7 -0.18 -20.99 0.16
C ASP A 7 -0.91 -21.33 -1.16
N THR A 8 -1.45 -20.31 -1.84
CA THR A 8 -2.30 -20.49 -3.03
C THR A 8 -1.72 -19.86 -4.29
N VAL A 9 -0.86 -18.84 -4.16
CA VAL A 9 -0.16 -18.24 -5.30
C VAL A 9 0.91 -19.23 -5.82
N PRO A 10 0.85 -19.60 -7.12
CA PRO A 10 1.88 -20.45 -7.71
C PRO A 10 3.23 -19.71 -7.75
N ARG A 11 4.34 -20.44 -7.90
CA ARG A 11 5.69 -19.86 -8.06
C ARG A 11 6.36 -20.43 -9.30
N ASN A 12 5.81 -20.05 -10.44
CA ASN A 12 6.15 -20.63 -11.73
C ASN A 12 7.11 -19.75 -12.53
N PHE A 13 7.24 -18.47 -12.18
CA PHE A 13 8.07 -17.52 -12.91
C PHE A 13 9.47 -17.37 -12.30
N SER A 14 10.46 -17.19 -13.18
CA SER A 14 11.86 -16.89 -12.82
C SER A 14 12.50 -16.06 -13.93
N THR A 15 12.21 -14.77 -13.91
CA THR A 15 12.59 -13.77 -14.93
C THR A 15 13.93 -13.11 -14.64
N GLY A 16 14.49 -13.33 -13.45
CA GLY A 16 15.65 -12.59 -12.94
C GLY A 16 15.29 -11.26 -12.27
N TYR A 17 14.00 -10.93 -12.18
CA TYR A 17 13.45 -9.80 -11.44
C TYR A 17 12.35 -10.30 -10.50
N ILE A 18 12.60 -10.30 -9.19
CA ILE A 18 11.68 -10.91 -8.21
C ILE A 18 10.27 -10.28 -8.26
N PHE A 19 10.17 -8.99 -8.55
CA PHE A 19 8.88 -8.30 -8.59
C PHE A 19 8.12 -8.55 -9.89
N ALA A 20 8.83 -8.91 -10.98
CA ALA A 20 8.18 -9.42 -12.18
C ALA A 20 7.65 -10.83 -11.94
N ASP A 21 8.40 -11.67 -11.23
CA ASP A 21 7.97 -13.02 -10.84
C ASP A 21 6.70 -12.95 -9.97
N ILE A 22 6.72 -12.15 -8.90
CA ILE A 22 5.55 -11.90 -8.04
C ILE A 22 4.36 -11.41 -8.89
N ASN A 23 4.57 -10.43 -9.76
CA ASN A 23 3.52 -9.89 -10.61
C ASN A 23 2.95 -10.95 -11.56
N ASN A 24 3.78 -11.76 -12.20
CA ASN A 24 3.30 -12.79 -13.13
C ASN A 24 2.57 -13.92 -12.39
N ASP A 25 3.09 -14.39 -11.26
CA ASP A 25 2.45 -15.41 -10.43
C ASP A 25 1.09 -14.95 -9.87
N LEU A 26 1.01 -13.70 -9.42
CA LEU A 26 -0.27 -13.08 -9.03
C LEU A 26 -1.22 -12.97 -10.23
N GLY A 27 -0.69 -12.82 -11.45
CA GLY A 27 -1.49 -12.71 -12.67
C GLY A 27 -2.14 -14.05 -13.03
N ASP A 28 -1.46 -15.15 -12.75
CA ASP A 28 -2.08 -16.47 -12.86
C ASP A 28 -3.08 -16.74 -11.73
N TRP A 29 -2.77 -16.29 -10.51
CA TRP A 29 -3.67 -16.45 -9.37
C TRP A 29 -4.97 -15.65 -9.51
N SER A 30 -4.95 -14.48 -10.17
CA SER A 30 -6.12 -13.60 -10.32
C SER A 30 -7.31 -14.33 -10.97
N LYS A 31 -7.04 -15.30 -11.86
CA LYS A 31 -8.01 -16.12 -12.59
C LYS A 31 -8.91 -16.93 -11.66
N THR A 32 -8.46 -17.21 -10.43
CA THR A 32 -9.23 -17.92 -9.41
C THR A 32 -9.59 -17.05 -8.20
N ALA A 33 -9.22 -15.76 -8.20
CA ALA A 33 -9.33 -14.86 -7.04
C ALA A 33 -10.72 -14.82 -6.40
N GLN A 34 -11.78 -14.83 -7.21
CA GLN A 34 -13.17 -14.76 -6.74
C GLN A 34 -13.58 -15.97 -5.88
N SER A 35 -12.88 -17.11 -6.02
CA SER A 35 -13.14 -18.32 -5.24
C SER A 35 -12.45 -18.33 -3.87
N HIS A 36 -11.57 -17.37 -3.60
CA HIS A 36 -10.82 -17.27 -2.36
C HIS A 36 -11.48 -16.34 -1.33
N PRO A 37 -11.15 -16.47 -0.03
CA PRO A 37 -11.66 -15.58 1.01
C PRO A 37 -11.33 -14.10 0.75
N LEU A 38 -12.19 -13.18 1.19
CA LEU A 38 -12.02 -11.72 1.00
C LEU A 38 -10.65 -11.21 1.48
N LEU A 39 -10.13 -11.77 2.57
CA LEU A 39 -8.79 -11.43 3.08
C LEU A 39 -7.69 -11.75 2.06
N ALA A 40 -7.76 -12.91 1.40
CA ALA A 40 -6.81 -13.30 0.36
C ALA A 40 -6.95 -12.42 -0.89
N GLN A 41 -8.17 -12.04 -1.27
CA GLN A 41 -8.40 -11.11 -2.37
C GLN A 41 -7.80 -9.72 -2.10
N MET A 42 -7.96 -9.19 -0.89
CA MET A 42 -7.37 -7.91 -0.52
C MET A 42 -5.84 -8.00 -0.39
N ALA A 43 -5.32 -9.12 0.14
CA ALA A 43 -3.88 -9.37 0.19
C ALA A 43 -3.28 -9.45 -1.22
N TYR A 44 -3.98 -10.08 -2.17
CA TYR A 44 -3.60 -10.08 -3.59
C TYR A 44 -3.50 -8.65 -4.13
N ALA A 45 -4.50 -7.81 -3.86
CA ALA A 45 -4.49 -6.41 -4.30
C ALA A 45 -3.29 -5.64 -3.75
N TYR A 46 -2.97 -5.81 -2.45
CA TYR A 46 -1.77 -5.23 -1.84
C TYR A 46 -0.49 -5.75 -2.50
N ALA A 47 -0.34 -7.07 -2.65
CA ALA A 47 0.85 -7.66 -3.23
C ALA A 47 1.08 -7.19 -4.67
N ARG A 48 0.00 -7.11 -5.47
CA ARG A 48 0.05 -6.61 -6.85
C ARG A 48 0.48 -5.16 -6.92
N ARG A 49 -0.10 -4.31 -6.06
CA ARG A 49 0.26 -2.90 -5.97
C ARG A 49 1.75 -2.73 -5.61
N ILE A 50 2.24 -3.49 -4.65
CA ILE A 50 3.65 -3.44 -4.22
C ILE A 50 4.58 -3.88 -5.35
N ALA A 51 4.26 -5.01 -6.00
CA ALA A 51 5.06 -5.53 -7.10
C ALA A 51 5.16 -4.52 -8.25
N VAL A 52 4.04 -3.91 -8.64
CA VAL A 52 4.03 -2.95 -9.77
C VAL A 52 4.70 -1.63 -9.40
N GLN A 53 4.63 -1.18 -8.14
CA GLN A 53 5.43 -0.04 -7.67
C GLN A 53 6.94 -0.34 -7.72
N ALA A 54 7.36 -1.55 -7.36
CA ALA A 54 8.75 -1.98 -7.45
C ALA A 54 9.21 -2.06 -8.91
N LEU A 55 8.40 -2.64 -9.79
CA LEU A 55 8.67 -2.68 -11.24
C LEU A 55 8.81 -1.28 -11.84
N TYR A 56 7.98 -0.33 -11.39
CA TYR A 56 8.07 1.07 -11.83
C TYR A 56 9.37 1.70 -11.34
N ALA A 57 9.72 1.49 -10.07
CA ALA A 57 11.00 1.92 -9.50
C ALA A 57 12.21 1.30 -10.22
N GLN A 58 12.06 0.09 -10.76
CA GLN A 58 13.04 -0.60 -11.59
C GLN A 58 13.07 -0.14 -13.05
N GLY A 59 12.19 0.77 -13.48
CA GLY A 59 12.10 1.20 -14.88
C GLY A 59 11.62 0.12 -15.83
N LEU A 60 10.98 -0.94 -15.33
CA LEU A 60 10.44 -2.04 -16.12
C LEU A 60 9.01 -1.77 -16.59
N VAL A 61 8.29 -0.88 -15.89
CA VAL A 61 6.93 -0.48 -16.23
C VAL A 61 6.76 1.02 -16.14
N ASP A 62 5.79 1.55 -16.87
CA ASP A 62 5.46 2.96 -16.86
C ASP A 62 4.43 3.31 -15.76
N LEU A 63 4.19 4.61 -15.59
CA LEU A 63 3.23 5.11 -14.62
C LEU A 63 1.78 4.72 -14.98
N ASN A 64 1.48 4.45 -16.26
CA ASN A 64 0.14 4.07 -16.68
C ASN A 64 -0.24 2.71 -16.10
N LEU A 65 0.68 1.74 -16.12
CA LEU A 65 0.42 0.44 -15.51
C LEU A 65 0.23 0.54 -14.00
N VAL A 66 1.03 1.37 -13.32
CA VAL A 66 0.86 1.61 -11.87
C VAL A 66 -0.53 2.17 -11.58
N ASN A 67 -0.97 3.17 -12.36
CA ASN A 67 -2.29 3.78 -12.22
C ASN A 67 -3.42 2.79 -12.48
N HIS A 68 -3.27 1.93 -13.48
CA HIS A 68 -4.22 0.86 -13.77
C HIS A 68 -4.37 -0.10 -12.58
N VAL A 69 -3.26 -0.60 -12.04
CA VAL A 69 -3.24 -1.50 -10.87
C VAL A 69 -3.77 -0.83 -9.62
N HIS A 70 -3.52 0.47 -9.46
CA HIS A 70 -4.12 1.26 -8.39
C HIS A 70 -5.64 1.36 -8.50
N GLY A 71 -6.18 1.44 -9.73
CA GLY A 71 -7.62 1.34 -9.98
C GLY A 71 -8.20 -0.01 -9.55
N ILE A 72 -7.54 -1.11 -9.92
CA ILE A 72 -7.92 -2.47 -9.50
C ILE A 72 -7.90 -2.59 -7.97
N PHE A 73 -6.83 -2.11 -7.33
CA PHE A 73 -6.70 -2.10 -5.87
C PHE A 73 -7.90 -1.43 -5.20
N LYS A 74 -8.31 -0.26 -5.69
CA LYS A 74 -9.48 0.47 -5.17
C LYS A 74 -10.78 -0.31 -5.36
N GLY A 75 -10.96 -0.97 -6.51
CA GLY A 75 -12.12 -1.83 -6.78
C GLY A 75 -12.21 -2.99 -5.79
N ILE A 76 -11.10 -3.72 -5.59
CA ILE A 76 -11.05 -4.85 -4.64
C ILE A 76 -11.27 -4.37 -3.21
N GLN A 77 -10.69 -3.22 -2.83
CA GLN A 77 -10.90 -2.62 -1.52
C GLN A 77 -12.39 -2.31 -1.28
N ALA A 78 -13.09 -1.77 -2.27
CA ALA A 78 -14.52 -1.48 -2.17
C ALA A 78 -15.39 -2.75 -1.98
N MET A 79 -14.95 -3.90 -2.53
CA MET A 79 -15.68 -5.17 -2.46
C MET A 79 -15.34 -6.04 -1.24
N THR A 80 -14.24 -5.76 -0.53
CA THR A 80 -13.74 -6.59 0.58
C THR A 80 -14.03 -5.95 1.94
N GLY A 81 -13.15 -6.09 2.92
CA GLY A 81 -13.32 -5.54 4.27
C GLY A 81 -12.74 -4.13 4.40
N HIS A 82 -13.46 -3.24 5.06
CA HIS A 82 -13.13 -1.80 5.10
C HIS A 82 -12.57 -1.36 6.46
N THR A 83 -12.51 -2.27 7.44
CA THR A 83 -11.93 -1.94 8.75
C THR A 83 -10.41 -1.84 8.66
N VAL A 84 -9.83 -1.06 9.56
CA VAL A 84 -8.38 -0.92 9.61
C VAL A 84 -7.72 -2.25 9.95
N GLU A 85 -8.27 -3.03 10.89
CA GLU A 85 -7.69 -4.34 11.22
C GLU A 85 -7.69 -5.28 10.01
N PHE A 86 -8.77 -5.28 9.21
CA PHE A 86 -8.82 -6.10 8.01
C PHE A 86 -7.78 -5.69 6.97
N GLN A 87 -7.57 -4.38 6.77
CA GLN A 87 -6.59 -3.87 5.83
C GLN A 87 -5.15 -4.14 6.30
N GLU A 88 -4.89 -4.05 7.61
CA GLU A 88 -3.62 -4.42 8.23
C GLU A 88 -3.33 -5.92 8.09
N ASP A 89 -4.34 -6.77 8.34
CA ASP A 89 -4.22 -8.22 8.14
C ASP A 89 -3.98 -8.57 6.67
N ALA A 90 -4.65 -7.90 5.75
CA ALA A 90 -4.46 -8.10 4.31
C ALA A 90 -3.05 -7.68 3.85
N LEU A 91 -2.54 -6.55 4.33
CA LEU A 91 -1.18 -6.11 4.06
C LEU A 91 -0.14 -7.05 4.69
N ALA A 92 -0.40 -7.58 5.89
CA ALA A 92 0.46 -8.56 6.53
C ALA A 92 0.54 -9.86 5.71
N GLU A 93 -0.60 -10.35 5.20
CA GLU A 93 -0.66 -11.49 4.28
C GLU A 93 0.09 -11.24 2.96
N ALA A 94 -0.05 -10.04 2.38
CA ALA A 94 0.70 -9.64 1.19
C ALA A 94 2.21 -9.66 1.43
N ASN A 95 2.67 -9.10 2.56
CA ASN A 95 4.09 -9.11 2.92
C ASN A 95 4.61 -10.53 3.21
N ARG A 96 3.78 -11.43 3.75
CA ARG A 96 4.14 -12.85 3.92
C ARG A 96 4.41 -13.53 2.59
N LEU A 97 3.61 -13.24 1.56
CA LEU A 97 3.89 -13.71 0.20
C LEU A 97 5.19 -13.11 -0.33
N ILE A 98 5.37 -11.79 -0.25
CA ILE A 98 6.52 -11.10 -0.86
C ILE A 98 7.86 -11.56 -0.26
N ILE A 99 7.95 -11.72 1.06
CA ILE A 99 9.16 -12.20 1.76
C ILE A 99 9.63 -13.56 1.25
N GLU A 100 8.70 -14.39 0.79
CA GLU A 100 9.01 -15.72 0.30
C GLU A 100 9.70 -15.73 -1.08
N TYR A 101 9.56 -14.65 -1.85
CA TYR A 101 10.33 -14.46 -3.08
C TYR A 101 11.72 -13.92 -2.76
N HIS A 102 11.82 -13.02 -1.77
CA HIS A 102 13.12 -12.50 -1.33
C HIS A 102 13.09 -12.03 0.13
N PRO A 103 13.97 -12.55 1.02
CA PRO A 103 13.92 -12.24 2.45
C PRO A 103 14.10 -10.76 2.82
N ILE A 104 14.72 -9.97 1.94
CA ILE A 104 14.95 -8.53 2.16
C ILE A 104 13.71 -7.69 1.83
N ALA A 105 12.75 -8.22 1.05
CA ALA A 105 11.50 -7.56 0.68
C ALA A 105 10.47 -7.60 1.84
N THR A 106 10.88 -7.07 2.99
CA THR A 106 10.10 -7.03 4.23
C THR A 106 9.04 -5.93 4.21
N GLY A 107 8.19 -5.88 5.24
CA GLY A 107 7.27 -4.75 5.44
C GLY A 107 7.97 -3.38 5.52
N ILE A 108 9.22 -3.32 6.00
CA ILE A 108 10.03 -2.10 6.00
C ILE A 108 10.37 -1.69 4.56
N PHE A 109 10.78 -2.64 3.71
CA PHE A 109 11.01 -2.37 2.30
C PHE A 109 9.73 -1.87 1.63
N THR A 110 8.61 -2.59 1.79
CA THR A 110 7.30 -2.23 1.24
C THR A 110 6.89 -0.80 1.60
N LYS A 111 7.06 -0.42 2.87
CA LYS A 111 6.79 0.94 3.36
C LYS A 111 7.65 1.97 2.62
N ASN A 112 8.96 1.76 2.59
CA ASN A 112 9.89 2.73 2.03
C ASN A 112 9.76 2.83 0.50
N LEU A 113 9.39 1.74 -0.17
CA LEU A 113 9.01 1.73 -1.57
C LEU A 113 7.76 2.60 -1.81
N ALA A 114 6.72 2.47 -0.98
CA ALA A 114 5.52 3.29 -1.11
C ALA A 114 5.82 4.78 -0.92
N HIS A 115 6.66 5.13 0.08
CA HIS A 115 7.08 6.52 0.32
C HIS A 115 7.97 7.04 -0.84
N TRP A 116 8.93 6.24 -1.30
CA TRP A 116 9.75 6.58 -2.46
C TRP A 116 8.88 6.85 -3.69
N TYR A 117 7.89 5.99 -3.95
CA TYR A 117 6.96 6.13 -5.06
C TYR A 117 6.19 7.46 -4.97
N GLN A 118 5.67 7.83 -3.80
CA GLN A 118 4.93 9.09 -3.63
C GLN A 118 5.76 10.33 -3.99
N VAL A 119 7.06 10.32 -3.71
CA VAL A 119 7.96 11.46 -3.96
C VAL A 119 8.52 11.44 -5.39
N ASN A 120 8.65 10.26 -6.00
CA ASN A 120 9.36 10.08 -7.28
C ASN A 120 8.45 9.63 -8.45
N SER A 121 7.14 9.48 -8.24
CA SER A 121 6.19 9.19 -9.32
C SER A 121 6.05 10.42 -10.23
N GLY A 122 6.41 10.26 -11.50
CA GLY A 122 6.37 11.33 -12.49
C GLY A 122 6.35 10.78 -13.91
N PRO A 123 6.19 11.65 -14.93
CA PRO A 123 6.11 11.22 -16.33
C PRO A 123 7.46 10.77 -16.91
N ALA A 124 8.55 10.91 -16.15
CA ALA A 124 9.87 10.48 -16.58
C ALA A 124 10.05 8.97 -16.37
N ASN A 125 10.55 8.29 -17.40
CA ASN A 125 10.93 6.89 -17.30
C ASN A 125 12.05 6.74 -16.26
N GLN A 126 11.88 5.79 -15.35
CA GLN A 126 12.93 5.41 -14.43
C GLN A 126 14.03 4.67 -15.20
N PRO A 127 15.32 4.87 -14.86
CA PRO A 127 16.37 4.03 -15.42
C PRO A 127 16.14 2.58 -15.02
N GLN A 128 16.50 1.66 -15.92
CA GLN A 128 16.37 0.23 -15.65
C GLN A 128 17.30 -0.18 -14.51
N ARG A 129 16.79 -0.90 -13.50
CA ARG A 129 17.54 -1.36 -12.32
C ARG A 129 17.32 -2.84 -12.07
N THR A 130 18.36 -3.53 -11.62
CA THR A 130 18.30 -4.88 -11.04
C THR A 130 17.59 -4.87 -9.67
N ASP A 131 17.26 -6.06 -9.15
CA ASP A 131 16.69 -6.17 -7.79
C ASP A 131 17.64 -5.63 -6.72
N ALA A 132 18.95 -5.87 -6.87
CA ALA A 132 19.96 -5.39 -5.92
C ALA A 132 20.00 -3.85 -5.87
N GLU A 133 20.02 -3.20 -7.04
CA GLU A 133 20.00 -1.73 -7.15
C GLU A 133 18.67 -1.14 -6.64
N LEU A 134 17.54 -1.82 -6.85
CA LEU A 134 16.26 -1.43 -6.27
C LEU A 134 16.33 -1.45 -4.75
N PHE A 135 16.80 -2.55 -4.15
CA PHE A 135 16.90 -2.67 -2.69
C PHE A 135 17.81 -1.59 -2.11
N GLU A 136 19.00 -1.40 -2.67
CA GLU A 136 19.94 -0.38 -2.25
C GLU A 136 19.29 1.02 -2.28
N MET A 137 18.70 1.39 -3.41
CA MET A 137 18.02 2.69 -3.56
C MET A 137 16.90 2.89 -2.51
N ILE A 138 16.07 1.87 -2.25
CA ILE A 138 14.98 1.98 -1.29
C ILE A 138 15.50 2.07 0.15
N PHE A 139 16.58 1.38 0.49
CA PHE A 139 17.17 1.49 1.83
C PHE A 139 17.92 2.82 2.03
N GLU A 140 18.64 3.31 1.02
CA GLU A 140 19.24 4.65 1.05
C GLU A 140 18.17 5.72 1.28
N HIS A 141 17.04 5.63 0.57
CA HIS A 141 15.88 6.49 0.79
C HIS A 141 15.34 6.39 2.21
N ALA A 142 15.24 5.16 2.76
CA ALA A 142 14.80 4.92 4.13
C ALA A 142 15.72 5.59 5.16
N TYR A 143 17.05 5.47 4.97
CA TYR A 143 18.03 6.10 5.84
C TYR A 143 17.96 7.62 5.79
N ALA A 144 17.93 8.19 4.58
CA ALA A 144 17.82 9.64 4.40
C ALA A 144 16.55 10.21 5.04
N TYR A 145 15.42 9.52 4.87
CA TYR A 145 14.15 9.91 5.49
C TYR A 145 14.20 9.87 7.02
N GLN A 146 14.84 8.85 7.62
CA GLN A 146 15.02 8.77 9.07
C GLN A 146 15.88 9.91 9.63
N GLU A 147 16.93 10.33 8.91
CA GLU A 147 17.76 11.47 9.33
C GLU A 147 16.98 12.80 9.32
N VAL A 148 16.13 13.00 8.31
CA VAL A 148 15.24 14.17 8.25
C VAL A 148 14.28 14.17 9.44
N LEU A 149 13.61 13.05 9.73
CA LEU A 149 12.68 12.94 10.86
C LEU A 149 13.38 13.22 12.21
N ARG A 150 14.57 12.65 12.43
CA ARG A 150 15.34 12.92 13.66
C ARG A 150 15.69 14.39 13.82
N THR A 151 16.03 15.06 12.71
CA THR A 151 16.36 16.48 12.71
C THR A 151 15.15 17.33 13.08
N VAL A 152 13.99 17.04 12.48
CA VAL A 152 12.72 17.74 12.80
C VAL A 152 12.32 17.52 14.25
N GLN A 153 12.43 16.30 14.77
CA GLN A 153 12.14 15.99 16.18
C GLN A 153 13.09 16.73 17.13
N THR A 154 14.37 16.85 16.79
CA THR A 154 15.36 17.59 17.58
C THR A 154 15.07 19.09 17.60
N ILE A 155 14.66 19.66 16.46
CA ILE A 155 14.26 21.08 16.36
C ILE A 155 13.00 21.36 17.19
N ASN A 156 12.01 20.46 17.11
CA ASN A 156 10.76 20.60 17.87
C ASN A 156 10.98 20.44 19.38
N ALA A 157 11.86 19.51 19.80
CA ALA A 157 12.26 19.35 21.20
C ALA A 157 13.07 20.54 21.73
N GLY A 158 13.86 21.21 20.88
CA GLY A 158 14.60 22.44 21.23
C GLY A 158 13.73 23.67 21.44
N THR A 159 12.46 23.64 21.00
CA THR A 159 11.51 24.76 21.13
C THR A 159 10.61 24.61 22.37
N GLN A 160 10.66 23.47 23.07
CA GLN A 160 10.00 23.25 24.36
C GLN A 160 11.02 23.03 25.47
N SER A 161 11.16 24.00 26.37
CA SER A 161 12.01 23.90 27.55
C SER A 161 11.57 22.74 28.48
N SER A 162 12.52 21.83 28.71
CA SER A 162 12.81 21.14 29.98
C SER A 162 11.71 20.30 30.63
N GLN A 163 11.38 19.15 30.04
CA GLN A 163 11.16 17.92 30.81
C GLN A 163 11.83 16.76 30.08
N ALA A 164 12.62 15.96 30.81
CA ALA A 164 13.40 14.86 30.26
C ALA A 164 12.48 13.84 29.57
N PRO A 165 12.81 13.32 28.38
CA PRO A 165 11.97 12.31 27.74
C PRO A 165 12.13 10.98 28.50
N GLU A 166 11.04 10.55 29.10
CA GLU A 166 10.82 9.19 29.57
C GLU A 166 11.13 8.22 28.42
N VAL A 167 11.90 7.18 28.70
CA VAL A 167 12.24 6.12 27.74
C VAL A 167 10.96 5.38 27.36
N GLN A 168 10.26 5.89 26.35
CA GLN A 168 9.14 5.20 25.73
C GLN A 168 9.66 3.89 25.16
N SER A 169 9.01 2.78 25.55
CA SER A 169 9.36 1.45 25.05
C SER A 169 9.31 1.43 23.52
N ARG A 170 10.23 0.71 22.86
CA ARG A 170 10.29 0.58 21.39
C ARG A 170 8.93 0.35 20.72
N LYS A 171 8.03 -0.37 21.40
CA LYS A 171 6.67 -0.63 20.93
C LYS A 171 5.81 0.65 20.79
N ALA A 172 5.94 1.60 21.71
CA ALA A 172 5.21 2.87 21.64
C ALA A 172 5.74 3.77 20.50
N GLN A 173 7.06 3.76 20.26
CA GLN A 173 7.65 4.44 19.11
C GLN A 173 7.29 3.77 17.78
N GLU A 174 7.20 2.43 17.76
CA GLU A 174 6.67 1.69 16.61
C GLU A 174 5.19 2.03 16.37
N ASP A 175 4.34 2.03 17.40
CA ASP A 175 2.92 2.34 17.30
C ASP A 175 2.67 3.78 16.82
N GLU A 176 3.46 4.75 17.30
CA GLU A 176 3.43 6.15 16.84
C GLU A 176 3.91 6.29 15.38
N TYR A 177 4.95 5.55 15.00
CA TYR A 177 5.46 5.47 13.62
C TYR A 177 4.48 4.82 12.63
N TYR A 178 3.68 3.84 13.08
CA TYR A 178 2.59 3.25 12.29
C TYR A 178 1.36 4.17 12.23
N ALA A 179 1.12 4.98 13.27
CA ALA A 179 0.04 5.97 13.28
C ALA A 179 0.30 7.14 12.31
N GLU A 180 1.52 7.69 12.25
CA GLU A 180 1.88 8.74 11.29
C GLU A 180 1.79 8.24 9.84
N MET A 181 2.21 6.99 9.59
CA MET A 181 2.03 6.35 8.28
C MET A 181 0.58 6.14 7.85
N ARG A 182 -0.29 5.85 8.82
CA ARG A 182 -1.73 5.70 8.59
C ARG A 182 -2.33 7.02 8.10
N GLU A 183 -1.69 8.16 8.34
CA GLU A 183 -2.12 9.44 7.77
C GLU A 183 -1.63 9.64 6.33
N GLU A 184 -0.37 9.32 6.04
CA GLU A 184 0.24 9.60 4.72
C GLU A 184 -0.19 8.60 3.62
N ALA A 185 -0.37 7.32 3.95
CA ALA A 185 -0.76 6.30 2.96
C ALA A 185 -2.22 6.42 2.49
N PHE A 186 -3.06 7.09 3.29
CA PHE A 186 -4.49 7.29 3.04
C PHE A 186 -4.84 8.75 2.71
N ALA A 187 -3.84 9.64 2.67
CA ALA A 187 -4.02 11.04 2.32
C ALA A 187 -4.61 11.15 0.90
N GLY A 188 -5.86 11.60 0.82
CA GLY A 188 -6.58 11.81 -0.44
C GLY A 188 -7.45 10.65 -0.94
N LEU A 189 -7.55 9.54 -0.19
CA LEU A 189 -8.46 8.44 -0.53
C LEU A 189 -9.78 8.56 0.25
N PRO A 190 -10.91 8.12 -0.34
CA PRO A 190 -12.16 7.96 0.40
C PRO A 190 -11.98 6.92 1.50
N LEU A 191 -12.09 7.34 2.76
CA LEU A 191 -12.11 6.41 3.89
C LEU A 191 -13.57 6.11 4.25
N HIS A 192 -14.00 4.87 4.07
CA HIS A 192 -15.36 4.45 4.39
C HIS A 192 -15.50 4.15 5.89
N HIS A 193 -16.63 4.54 6.46
CA HIS A 193 -16.92 4.52 7.90
C HIS A 193 -18.13 3.64 8.20
N ILE A 194 -18.09 3.01 9.36
CA ILE A 194 -19.15 2.12 9.85
C ILE A 194 -20.44 2.90 10.12
N SER A 195 -20.31 4.15 10.57
CA SER A 195 -21.43 5.05 10.83
C SER A 195 -21.21 6.45 10.28
N ARG A 196 -22.30 7.22 10.16
CA ARG A 196 -22.24 8.63 9.81
C ARG A 196 -21.46 9.43 10.85
N GLU A 197 -21.63 9.11 12.14
CA GLU A 197 -20.95 9.80 13.24
C GLU A 197 -19.44 9.60 13.17
N ASP A 198 -18.98 8.39 12.87
CA ASP A 198 -17.56 8.10 12.68
C ASP A 198 -16.99 8.88 11.49
N ALA A 199 -17.74 8.94 10.38
CA ALA A 199 -17.36 9.72 9.22
C ALA A 199 -17.25 11.21 9.53
N GLN A 200 -18.21 11.75 10.28
CA GLN A 200 -18.23 13.14 10.70
C GLN A 200 -16.99 13.48 11.57
N ALA A 201 -16.71 12.64 12.57
CA ALA A 201 -15.58 12.82 13.48
C ALA A 201 -14.22 12.69 12.77
N HIS A 202 -14.13 11.84 11.75
CA HIS A 202 -12.93 11.74 10.93
C HIS A 202 -12.77 12.95 9.99
N ALA A 203 -13.85 13.39 9.35
CA ALA A 203 -13.85 14.54 8.44
C ALA A 203 -13.39 15.83 9.14
N GLU A 204 -13.91 16.09 10.34
CA GLU A 204 -13.58 17.29 11.13
C GLU A 204 -12.10 17.33 11.53
N ARG A 205 -11.53 16.17 11.91
CA ARG A 205 -10.11 16.08 12.27
C ARG A 205 -9.17 16.25 11.09
N LYS A 206 -9.63 15.93 9.88
CA LYS A 206 -8.77 15.83 8.68
C LYS A 206 -9.08 16.86 7.59
N GLY A 207 -10.05 17.74 7.81
CA GLY A 207 -10.47 18.73 6.80
C GLY A 207 -11.07 18.08 5.55
N LEU A 208 -11.71 16.92 5.69
CA LEU A 208 -12.35 16.19 4.58
C LEU A 208 -13.86 16.46 4.53
N LYS A 209 -14.53 15.99 3.47
CA LYS A 209 -15.99 16.00 3.34
C LYS A 209 -16.55 14.60 3.52
N VAL A 210 -17.73 14.51 4.15
CA VAL A 210 -18.49 13.25 4.27
C VAL A 210 -19.37 13.09 3.03
N TYR A 211 -19.34 11.89 2.46
CA TYR A 211 -20.15 11.44 1.33
C TYR A 211 -20.94 10.20 1.73
N ARG A 212 -22.00 9.90 0.97
CA ARG A 212 -22.80 8.68 1.13
C ARG A 212 -22.70 7.85 -0.14
N SER A 213 -22.24 6.61 -0.01
CA SER A 213 -22.13 5.68 -1.14
C SER A 213 -23.51 5.11 -1.52
N ALA A 214 -23.61 4.56 -2.72
CA ALA A 214 -24.83 3.93 -3.27
C ALA A 214 -25.37 2.78 -2.40
N ASN A 215 -24.49 2.09 -1.67
CA ASN A 215 -24.86 1.01 -0.74
C ASN A 215 -25.35 1.53 0.63
N GLY A 216 -25.42 2.85 0.83
CA GLY A 216 -25.90 3.48 2.07
C GLY A 216 -24.85 3.72 3.14
N SER A 217 -23.59 3.29 2.94
CA SER A 217 -22.45 3.58 3.82
C SER A 217 -21.99 5.04 3.69
N TYR A 218 -21.18 5.50 4.66
CA TYR A 218 -20.60 6.84 4.66
C TYR A 218 -19.10 6.77 4.42
N PHE A 219 -18.53 7.75 3.75
CA PHE A 219 -17.08 7.84 3.57
C PHE A 219 -16.59 9.28 3.60
N THR A 220 -15.31 9.48 3.88
CA THR A 220 -14.68 10.80 3.89
C THR A 220 -13.66 10.92 2.79
N ALA A 221 -13.77 11.94 1.95
CA ALA A 221 -12.84 12.19 0.85
C ALA A 221 -12.54 13.70 0.71
N PRO A 222 -11.51 14.09 -0.05
CA PRO A 222 -11.30 15.49 -0.41
C PRO A 222 -12.51 16.08 -1.14
N GLU A 223 -12.68 17.39 -1.02
CA GLU A 223 -13.74 18.10 -1.73
C GLU A 223 -13.60 17.92 -3.25
N GLY A 224 -14.71 17.60 -3.91
CA GLY A 224 -14.75 17.33 -5.35
C GLY A 224 -14.50 15.87 -5.76
N TYR A 225 -14.36 14.94 -4.80
CA TYR A 225 -14.24 13.51 -5.10
C TYR A 225 -15.51 12.96 -5.82
N VAL A 226 -15.30 12.20 -6.90
CA VAL A 226 -16.35 11.49 -7.65
C VAL A 226 -16.10 9.98 -7.52
N GLU A 227 -17.08 9.25 -6.97
CA GLU A 227 -17.02 7.79 -6.83
C GLU A 227 -17.08 7.13 -8.22
N PRO A 228 -16.11 6.27 -8.59
CA PRO A 228 -16.12 5.59 -9.90
C PRO A 228 -17.34 4.67 -10.05
N ASP A 229 -17.88 4.53 -11.27
CA ASP A 229 -18.93 3.54 -11.54
C ASP A 229 -18.34 2.11 -11.48
N HIS A 230 -18.81 1.31 -10.53
CA HIS A 230 -18.20 0.03 -10.15
C HIS A 230 -18.71 -1.18 -10.97
N SER A 231 -19.59 -0.96 -11.96
CA SER A 231 -20.28 -2.05 -12.66
C SER A 231 -19.45 -2.83 -13.70
N SER A 232 -18.22 -2.39 -14.02
CA SER A 232 -17.43 -2.94 -15.14
C SER A 232 -15.98 -3.32 -14.83
N PHE A 233 -15.55 -3.37 -13.55
CA PHE A 233 -14.13 -3.58 -13.21
C PHE A 233 -13.63 -5.03 -13.28
N LEU A 234 -14.50 -6.00 -13.54
CA LEU A 234 -14.18 -7.43 -13.47
C LEU A 234 -14.00 -8.12 -14.84
N ASP A 235 -14.16 -7.39 -15.95
CA ASP A 235 -13.70 -7.85 -17.27
C ASP A 235 -12.25 -7.36 -17.46
N LEU A 236 -11.32 -8.02 -16.78
CA LEU A 236 -9.88 -7.77 -16.91
C LEU A 236 -9.37 -8.55 -18.13
N ASP A 237 -9.15 -7.86 -19.25
CA ASP A 237 -8.35 -8.42 -20.35
C ASP A 237 -6.90 -8.62 -19.85
N ASP A 238 -6.55 -9.88 -19.63
CA ASP A 238 -5.39 -10.44 -18.91
C ASP A 238 -4.04 -10.41 -19.68
N ASP A 239 -3.86 -9.56 -20.69
CA ASP A 239 -2.75 -9.71 -21.65
C ASP A 239 -1.42 -9.02 -21.28
N ILE A 240 -1.23 -8.53 -20.05
CA ILE A 240 0.07 -7.96 -19.62
C ILE A 240 0.82 -8.97 -18.74
N VAL A 241 1.42 -9.95 -19.40
CA VAL A 241 2.48 -10.82 -18.88
C VAL A 241 3.83 -10.15 -19.18
N PHE A 242 4.71 -10.04 -18.18
CA PHE A 242 6.10 -9.59 -18.36
C PHE A 242 7.02 -10.73 -18.74
#